data_AF-B1XVE0-F1
#
_entry.id   AF-B1XVE0-F1
#
_cell.length_a   1.000
_cell.length_b   1.000
_cell.length_c   1.000
_cell.angle_alpha   90.00
_cell.angle_beta   90.00
_cell.angle_gamma   90.00
#
_symmetry.space_group_name_H-M   'P 1'
#
loop_
_entity.id
_entity.type
_entity.pdbx_description
1 polymer ?
#
loop_
_entity_poly.entity_id
_entity_poly.type
_entity_poly.pdbx_seq_one_letter_code
_entity_poly.pdbx_strand_id
1 'polypeptide(L)'
;MAGKISLDSYKVKPPINGYGINRSDPIPIGVGTLQETPIGGFFANAYYDFGKSKGMLYELSYFGELETYKQIVVYPQIGAERQSNQYANYYYGINPGESLATGYSAYSAPATTNLFAGLMIEIPIIDQWFVNLYTKRKWMGGGINNSPVMNRPFQDTIFTAIAYRFK
;
A
#
# COMPACT_ATOMS: atom_id res chain seq x y z
N MET A 1 19.61 -6.19 4.65
CA MET A 1 18.44 -6.82 4.01
C MET A 1 17.29 -6.74 5.01
N ALA A 2 16.20 -6.07 4.66
CA ALA A 2 15.02 -5.96 5.53
C ALA A 2 13.87 -6.71 4.89
N GLY A 3 13.31 -7.71 5.58
CA GLY A 3 12.06 -8.34 5.19
C GLY A 3 10.89 -7.48 5.62
N LYS A 4 9.98 -7.14 4.70
CA LYS A 4 8.75 -6.41 4.99
C LYS A 4 7.57 -7.36 4.81
N ILE A 5 6.78 -7.56 5.86
CA ILE A 5 5.48 -8.24 5.79
C ILE A 5 4.43 -7.13 5.70
N SER A 6 3.65 -7.11 4.61
CA SER A 6 2.54 -6.16 4.42
C SER A 6 1.23 -6.94 4.42
N LEU A 7 0.42 -6.77 5.46
CA LEU A 7 -0.90 -7.38 5.60
C LEU A 7 -1.99 -6.34 5.26
N ASP A 8 -2.02 -5.87 4.02
CA ASP A 8 -3.15 -5.07 3.53
C ASP A 8 -4.19 -6.03 2.96
N SER A 9 -5.08 -6.53 3.82
CA SER A 9 -6.20 -7.38 3.43
C SER A 9 -7.33 -6.52 2.82
N TYR A 10 -7.58 -6.66 1.51
CA TYR A 10 -8.66 -5.97 0.80
C TYR A 10 -9.90 -6.88 0.72
N LYS A 11 -11.00 -6.50 1.40
CA LYS A 11 -12.29 -7.22 1.35
C LYS A 11 -13.30 -6.47 0.47
N VAL A 12 -13.72 -7.07 -0.64
CA VAL A 12 -14.76 -6.53 -1.53
C VAL A 12 -16.14 -6.82 -0.95
N LYS A 13 -16.96 -5.79 -0.72
CA LYS A 13 -18.37 -5.93 -0.31
C LYS A 13 -19.31 -5.74 -1.52
N PRO A 14 -20.26 -6.65 -1.76
CA PRO A 14 -21.10 -6.65 -2.95
C PRO A 14 -22.31 -5.68 -2.82
N PRO A 15 -22.92 -5.26 -3.95
CA PRO A 15 -24.02 -4.29 -3.95
C PRO A 15 -25.42 -4.92 -3.91
N ILE A 16 -25.59 -6.22 -4.19
CA ILE A 16 -26.94 -6.79 -4.39
C ILE A 16 -27.27 -7.99 -3.48
N ASN A 17 -26.38 -8.97 -3.26
CA ASN A 17 -26.79 -10.28 -2.70
C ASN A 17 -25.97 -10.88 -1.55
N GLY A 18 -25.15 -10.12 -0.82
CA GLY A 18 -24.38 -10.66 0.33
C GLY A 18 -23.31 -11.71 -0.01
N TYR A 19 -23.28 -12.23 -1.25
CA TYR A 19 -22.19 -13.02 -1.82
C TYR A 19 -20.96 -12.13 -2.05
N GLY A 20 -20.07 -12.08 -1.06
CA GLY A 20 -18.80 -11.39 -1.17
C GLY A 20 -17.77 -12.19 -1.96
N ILE A 21 -16.99 -11.52 -2.80
CA ILE A 21 -15.79 -12.11 -3.41
C ILE A 21 -14.71 -12.11 -2.34
N ASN A 22 -14.35 -13.30 -1.86
CA ASN A 22 -13.26 -13.44 -0.89
C ASN A 22 -11.96 -13.75 -1.63
N ARG A 23 -10.98 -12.85 -1.52
CA ARG A 23 -9.62 -13.06 -2.04
C ARG A 23 -8.73 -13.47 -0.88
N SER A 24 -7.81 -14.40 -1.14
CA SER A 24 -6.78 -14.74 -0.16
C SER A 24 -5.80 -13.58 -0.02
N ASP A 25 -5.31 -13.36 1.20
CA ASP A 25 -4.32 -12.32 1.44
C ASP A 25 -3.00 -12.61 0.68
N PRO A 26 -2.29 -11.56 0.22
CA PRO A 26 -1.00 -11.72 -0.42
C PRO A 26 0.04 -12.24 0.58
N ILE A 27 1.00 -13.01 0.07
CA ILE A 27 2.20 -13.44 0.78
C ILE A 27 3.40 -12.86 0.02
N PRO A 28 3.64 -11.54 0.12
CA PRO A 28 4.70 -10.89 -0.62
C PRO A 28 6.05 -11.21 0.01
N ILE A 29 6.96 -11.80 -0.76
CA ILE A 29 8.36 -11.98 -0.38
C ILE A 29 9.22 -11.30 -1.43
N GLY A 30 10.20 -10.52 -0.98
CA GLY A 30 10.93 -9.64 -1.87
C GLY A 30 12.27 -9.18 -1.35
N VAL A 31 12.95 -8.44 -2.21
CA VAL A 31 14.23 -7.78 -1.92
C VAL A 31 14.05 -6.28 -2.07
N GLY A 32 14.81 -5.53 -1.29
CA GLY A 32 14.77 -4.08 -1.31
C GLY A 32 16.13 -3.48 -1.04
N THR A 33 16.34 -2.27 -1.55
CA THR A 33 17.51 -1.45 -1.26
C THR A 33 17.07 -0.08 -0.75
N LEU A 34 17.91 0.49 0.10
CA LEU A 34 17.83 1.86 0.56
C LEU A 34 19.10 2.59 0.10
N GLN A 35 18.93 3.63 -0.69
CA GLN A 35 20.01 4.54 -1.06
C GLN A 35 19.81 5.87 -0.34
N GLU A 36 20.65 6.13 0.65
CA GLU A 36 20.64 7.40 1.39
C GLU A 36 21.12 8.55 0.51
N THR A 37 20.59 9.74 0.82
CA THR A 37 20.91 11.03 0.21
C THR A 37 21.07 12.07 1.33
N PRO A 38 21.66 13.25 1.08
CA PRO A 38 21.89 14.24 2.13
C PRO A 38 20.64 14.75 2.85
N ILE A 39 19.45 14.62 2.25
CA ILE A 39 18.19 15.15 2.79
C ILE A 39 17.08 14.07 2.91
N GLY A 40 17.43 12.79 2.80
CA GLY A 40 16.45 11.70 2.74
C GLY A 40 17.00 10.41 2.15
N GLY A 41 16.15 9.58 1.54
CA GLY A 41 16.61 8.35 0.87
C GLY A 41 15.62 7.78 -0.14
N PHE A 42 16.15 7.00 -1.08
CA PHE A 42 15.37 6.21 -2.04
C PHE A 42 15.20 4.79 -1.56
N PHE A 43 13.97 4.30 -1.52
CA PHE A 43 13.66 2.88 -1.41
C PHE A 43 13.26 2.33 -2.77
N ALA A 44 13.90 1.24 -3.17
CA ALA A 44 13.47 0.44 -4.31
C ALA A 44 13.25 -1.00 -3.84
N ASN A 45 12.01 -1.48 -3.96
CA ASN A 45 11.59 -2.79 -3.51
C ASN A 45 10.98 -3.60 -4.67
N ALA A 46 11.24 -4.90 -4.69
CA ALA A 46 10.64 -5.84 -5.62
C ALA A 46 10.15 -7.07 -4.86
N TYR A 47 8.88 -7.41 -5.04
CA TYR A 47 8.19 -8.49 -4.35
C TYR A 47 7.56 -9.45 -5.35
N TYR A 48 7.56 -10.73 -4.97
CA TYR A 48 6.76 -11.77 -5.61
C TYR A 48 5.73 -12.29 -4.60
N ASP A 49 4.47 -12.37 -5.02
CA ASP A 49 3.39 -12.91 -4.19
C ASP A 49 3.37 -14.44 -4.26
N PHE A 50 3.80 -15.09 -3.18
CA PHE A 50 3.73 -16.55 -3.04
C PHE A 50 2.33 -17.06 -2.73
N GLY A 51 1.36 -16.16 -2.51
CA GLY A 51 -0.06 -16.46 -2.36
C GLY A 51 -0.72 -16.89 -3.67
N LYS A 52 -2.01 -16.56 -3.83
CA LYS A 52 -2.81 -16.99 -4.98
C LYS A 52 -2.60 -16.17 -6.24
N SER A 53 -2.21 -14.89 -6.13
CA SER A 53 -2.05 -14.05 -7.31
C SER A 53 -0.85 -14.47 -8.16
N LYS A 54 0.22 -14.99 -7.54
CA LYS A 54 1.50 -15.32 -8.20
C LYS A 54 2.09 -14.14 -9.01
N GLY A 55 1.69 -12.92 -8.66
CA GLY A 55 2.07 -11.70 -9.34
C GLY A 55 3.26 -11.00 -8.69
N MET A 56 3.72 -9.93 -9.33
CA MET A 56 4.84 -9.12 -8.87
C MET A 56 4.38 -7.74 -8.44
N LEU A 57 5.03 -7.19 -7.41
CA LEU A 57 4.90 -5.79 -7.02
C LEU A 57 6.27 -5.14 -7.01
N TYR A 58 6.38 -3.94 -7.57
CA TYR A 58 7.57 -3.11 -7.50
C TYR A 58 7.21 -1.79 -6.85
N GLU A 59 8.01 -1.32 -5.92
CA GLU A 59 7.81 -0.05 -5.25
C GLU A 59 9.08 0.79 -5.39
N LEU A 60 8.93 2.03 -5.84
CA LEU A 60 9.98 3.03 -5.82
C LEU A 60 9.46 4.22 -5.02
N SER A 61 10.19 4.63 -3.99
CA SER A 61 9.80 5.78 -3.19
C SER A 61 10.99 6.59 -2.73
N TYR A 62 10.72 7.85 -2.43
CA TYR A 62 11.64 8.78 -1.80
C TYR A 62 11.01 9.28 -0.50
N PHE A 63 11.80 9.31 0.56
CA PHE A 63 11.43 9.98 1.80
C PHE A 63 12.45 11.08 2.07
N GLY A 64 11.96 12.25 2.50
CA GLY A 64 12.81 13.29 3.08
C GLY A 64 12.91 13.12 4.59
N GLU A 65 13.88 13.79 5.19
CA GLU A 65 13.98 13.94 6.64
C GLU A 65 14.15 15.42 6.98
N LEU A 66 13.22 15.95 7.76
CA LEU A 66 13.17 17.35 8.15
C LEU A 66 13.03 17.45 9.66
N GLU A 67 14.12 17.84 10.33
CA GLU A 67 14.10 18.14 11.76
C GLU A 67 13.70 19.61 11.99
N THR A 68 12.75 19.82 12.90
CA THR A 68 12.25 21.14 13.27
C THR A 68 12.82 21.57 14.63
N TYR A 69 12.78 22.88 14.94
CA TYR A 69 13.25 23.52 16.19
C TYR A 69 12.82 22.90 17.53
N LYS A 70 11.89 21.94 17.56
CA LYS A 70 11.41 21.26 18.78
C LYS A 70 11.70 19.75 18.79
N GLN A 71 12.71 19.29 18.06
CA GLN A 71 13.03 17.86 17.89
C GLN A 71 11.85 17.06 17.30
N ILE A 72 10.91 17.76 16.65
CA ILE A 72 9.87 17.14 15.84
C ILE A 72 10.52 16.79 14.51
N VAL A 73 10.49 15.52 14.15
CA VAL A 73 11.05 15.04 12.88
C VAL A 73 9.91 14.69 11.94
N VAL A 74 9.97 15.25 10.74
CA VAL A 74 8.96 15.07 9.70
C VAL A 74 9.58 14.33 8.53
N TYR A 75 8.96 13.22 8.14
CA TYR A 75 9.38 12.42 7.00
C TYR A 75 8.31 12.48 5.90
N PRO A 76 8.37 13.47 4.98
CA PRO A 76 7.53 13.46 3.80
C PRO A 76 7.94 12.30 2.89
N GLN A 77 6.97 11.61 2.29
CA GLN A 77 7.20 10.47 1.42
C GLN A 77 6.41 10.62 0.12
N ILE A 78 7.04 10.29 -1.00
CA ILE A 78 6.37 10.13 -2.30
C ILE A 78 6.86 8.86 -2.98
N GLY A 79 6.02 8.25 -3.81
CA GLY A 79 6.44 7.06 -4.54
C GLY A 79 5.42 6.53 -5.53
N ALA A 80 5.81 5.44 -6.17
CA ALA A 80 4.99 4.70 -7.10
C ALA A 80 5.09 3.20 -6.82
N GLU A 81 3.99 2.49 -6.99
CA GLU A 81 3.88 1.04 -6.86
C GLU A 81 3.35 0.46 -8.17
N ARG A 82 4.13 -0.39 -8.84
CA ARG A 82 3.72 -1.13 -10.03
C ARG A 82 3.29 -2.53 -9.64
N GLN A 83 2.07 -2.90 -10.02
CA GLN A 83 1.54 -4.26 -9.86
C GLN A 83 1.49 -4.94 -11.22
N SER A 84 1.92 -6.21 -11.28
CA SER A 84 1.75 -7.03 -12.49
C SER A 84 0.27 -7.29 -12.76
N ASN A 85 -0.06 -7.70 -13.98
CA ASN A 85 -1.43 -8.04 -14.34
C ASN A 85 -1.96 -9.23 -13.53
N GLN A 86 -1.11 -10.23 -13.20
CA GLN A 86 -1.55 -11.35 -12.34
C GLN A 86 -1.93 -10.85 -10.95
N TYR A 87 -1.13 -9.95 -10.37
CA TYR A 87 -1.42 -9.35 -9.07
C TYR A 87 -2.71 -8.51 -9.14
N ALA A 88 -2.74 -7.51 -10.02
CA ALA A 88 -3.88 -6.60 -10.14
C ALA A 88 -5.18 -7.35 -10.49
N ASN A 89 -5.14 -8.29 -11.43
CA ASN A 89 -6.32 -9.05 -11.85
C ASN A 89 -6.84 -9.98 -10.76
N TYR A 90 -5.97 -10.55 -9.93
CA TYR A 90 -6.44 -11.37 -8.82
C TYR A 90 -7.23 -10.55 -7.80
N TYR A 91 -6.77 -9.36 -7.43
CA TYR A 91 -7.44 -8.57 -6.39
C TYR A 91 -8.58 -7.68 -6.91
N TYR A 92 -8.50 -7.22 -8.16
CA TYR A 92 -9.42 -6.22 -8.72
C TYR A 92 -10.12 -6.69 -10.00
N GLY A 93 -9.84 -7.87 -10.51
CA GLY A 93 -10.56 -8.50 -11.61
C GLY A 93 -11.85 -9.18 -11.15
N ILE A 94 -12.76 -9.35 -12.10
CA ILE A 94 -14.04 -10.06 -11.98
C ILE A 94 -14.12 -11.07 -13.12
N ASN A 95 -14.04 -12.35 -12.77
CA ASN A 95 -14.20 -13.41 -13.77
C ASN A 95 -15.68 -13.61 -14.15
N PRO A 96 -16.00 -14.33 -15.25
CA PRO A 96 -17.38 -14.52 -15.67
C PRO A 96 -18.28 -15.19 -14.61
N GLY A 97 -17.77 -16.13 -13.82
CA GLY A 97 -18.54 -16.77 -12.75
C GLY A 97 -18.85 -15.81 -11.60
N GLU A 98 -17.88 -14.97 -11.22
CA GLU A 98 -18.06 -13.90 -10.23
C GLU A 98 -19.02 -12.82 -10.74
N SER A 99 -18.96 -12.48 -12.03
CA SER A 99 -19.87 -11.54 -12.66
C SER A 99 -21.32 -12.00 -12.54
N LEU A 100 -21.61 -13.26 -12.87
CA LEU A 100 -22.94 -13.86 -12.73
C LEU A 100 -23.40 -13.92 -11.26
N ALA A 101 -22.50 -14.20 -10.31
CA ALA A 101 -22.83 -14.33 -8.90
C ALA A 101 -23.04 -12.98 -8.18
N THR A 102 -22.36 -11.92 -8.62
CA THR A 102 -22.34 -10.62 -7.92
C THR A 102 -23.11 -9.50 -8.63
N GLY A 103 -23.38 -9.66 -9.93
CA GLY A 103 -23.98 -8.64 -10.78
C GLY A 103 -23.00 -7.58 -11.30
N TYR A 104 -21.72 -7.64 -10.90
CA TYR A 104 -20.69 -6.80 -11.51
C TYR A 104 -20.38 -7.26 -12.93
N SER A 105 -20.03 -6.34 -13.82
CA SER A 105 -19.54 -6.71 -15.15
C SER A 105 -18.20 -7.45 -15.04
N ALA A 106 -17.99 -8.44 -15.92
CA ALA A 106 -16.70 -9.10 -16.02
C ALA A 106 -15.61 -8.08 -16.37
N TYR A 107 -14.47 -8.17 -15.70
CA TYR A 107 -13.40 -7.21 -15.81
C TYR A 107 -12.05 -7.88 -15.62
N SER A 108 -11.10 -7.59 -16.51
CA SER A 108 -9.72 -8.05 -16.37
C SER A 108 -8.83 -6.86 -16.03
N ALA A 109 -8.33 -6.80 -14.80
CA ALA A 109 -7.46 -5.69 -14.40
C ALA A 109 -6.07 -5.85 -15.06
N PRO A 110 -5.62 -4.88 -15.87
CA PRO A 110 -4.29 -4.92 -16.46
C PRO A 110 -3.22 -4.62 -15.40
N ALA A 111 -1.95 -4.83 -15.77
CA ALA A 111 -0.84 -4.33 -14.97
C ALA A 111 -0.99 -2.81 -14.76
N THR A 112 -0.75 -2.33 -13.54
CA THR A 112 -1.11 -0.97 -13.18
C THR A 112 -0.08 -0.32 -12.27
N THR A 113 0.03 1.00 -12.35
CA THR A 113 0.90 1.80 -11.49
C THR A 113 0.03 2.67 -10.60
N ASN A 114 0.21 2.53 -9.30
CA ASN A 114 -0.38 3.37 -8.27
C ASN A 114 0.65 4.43 -7.86
N LEU A 115 0.19 5.65 -7.63
CA LEU A 115 1.03 6.70 -7.02
C LEU A 115 0.69 6.80 -5.55
N PHE A 116 1.62 7.23 -4.71
CA PHE A 116 1.31 7.54 -3.33
C PHE A 116 2.14 8.70 -2.80
N ALA A 117 1.56 9.38 -1.82
CA ALA A 117 2.23 10.38 -1.01
C ALA A 117 1.88 10.12 0.46
N GLY A 118 2.82 10.35 1.35
CA GLY A 118 2.65 10.15 2.77
C GLY A 118 3.46 11.12 3.58
N LEU A 119 3.20 11.11 4.88
CA LEU A 119 3.83 11.94 5.87
C LEU A 119 3.90 11.14 7.17
N MET A 120 5.11 10.94 7.68
CA MET A 120 5.35 10.48 9.04
C MET A 120 5.81 11.66 9.89
N ILE A 121 5.28 11.79 11.09
CA ILE A 121 5.68 12.81 12.06
C ILE A 121 6.02 12.09 13.36
N GLU A 122 7.25 12.27 13.83
CA GLU A 122 7.69 11.85 15.16
C GLU A 122 7.67 13.09 16.08
N ILE A 123 6.88 13.00 17.15
CA ILE A 123 6.68 14.09 18.12
C ILE A 123 7.19 13.61 19.48
N PRO A 124 8.25 14.21 20.04
CA PRO A 124 8.66 13.95 21.40
C PRO A 124 7.62 14.51 22.38
N ILE A 125 7.18 13.71 23.35
CA ILE A 125 6.22 14.16 24.39
C ILE A 125 6.98 14.57 25.65
N ILE A 126 7.50 13.58 26.39
CA ILE A 126 8.32 13.76 27.60
C ILE A 126 9.39 12.66 27.63
N ASP A 127 10.60 13.01 28.09
CA ASP A 127 11.69 12.06 28.32
C ASP A 127 11.99 11.11 27.14
N GLN A 128 11.54 9.86 27.24
CA GLN A 128 11.78 8.76 26.31
C GLN A 128 10.53 8.37 25.50
N TRP A 129 9.44 9.16 25.61
CA TRP A 129 8.17 8.91 24.93
C TRP A 129 8.04 9.70 23.64
N PHE A 130 7.67 8.99 22.57
CA PHE A 130 7.47 9.53 21.24
C PHE A 130 6.09 9.14 20.73
N VAL A 131 5.39 10.08 20.08
CA VAL A 131 4.20 9.80 19.27
C VAL A 131 4.60 9.81 17.81
N ASN A 132 4.24 8.76 17.10
CA ASN A 132 4.37 8.65 15.66
C ASN A 132 3.00 8.76 15.03
N LEU A 133 2.82 9.75 14.15
CA LEU A 133 1.65 9.87 13.29
C LEU A 133 2.08 9.55 11.86
N TYR A 134 1.40 8.60 11.23
CA TYR A 134 1.61 8.29 9.83
C TYR A 134 0.32 8.49 9.05
N THR A 135 0.42 9.22 7.95
CA THR A 135 -0.66 9.37 6.96
C THR A 135 -0.11 9.03 5.59
N LYS A 136 -0.88 8.31 4.77
CA LYS A 136 -0.54 8.01 3.38
C LYS A 136 -1.80 7.99 2.55
N ARG A 137 -1.76 8.65 1.40
CA ARG A 137 -2.75 8.51 0.34
C ARG A 137 -2.12 7.80 -0.84
N LYS A 138 -2.74 6.71 -1.29
CA LYS A 138 -2.40 5.98 -2.51
C LYS A 138 -3.50 6.23 -3.55
N TRP A 139 -3.13 6.79 -4.70
CA TRP A 139 -4.00 6.92 -5.86
C TRP A 139 -3.91 5.67 -6.71
N MET A 140 -5.07 5.05 -6.97
CA MET A 140 -5.15 3.81 -7.73
C MET A 140 -4.98 4.09 -9.22
N GLY A 141 -4.10 3.34 -9.87
CA GLY A 141 -3.89 3.40 -11.32
C GLY A 141 -5.14 2.99 -12.09
N GLY A 142 -5.22 3.38 -13.37
CA GLY A 142 -6.40 3.16 -14.21
C GLY A 142 -6.84 1.69 -14.32
N GLY A 143 -5.92 0.73 -14.17
CA GLY A 143 -6.24 -0.70 -14.19
C GLY A 143 -7.00 -1.19 -12.96
N ILE A 144 -6.92 -0.47 -11.85
CA ILE A 144 -7.69 -0.74 -10.63
C ILE A 144 -8.91 0.19 -10.57
N ASN A 145 -8.69 1.48 -10.86
CA ASN A 145 -9.75 2.49 -10.77
C ASN A 145 -10.93 2.22 -11.72
N ASN A 146 -10.66 1.59 -12.87
CA ASN A 146 -11.71 1.22 -13.83
C ASN A 146 -12.40 -0.11 -13.49
N SER A 147 -12.03 -0.77 -12.38
CA SER A 147 -12.67 -2.01 -11.96
C SER A 147 -14.11 -1.74 -11.47
N PRO A 148 -15.11 -2.55 -11.85
CA PRO A 148 -16.49 -2.41 -11.40
C PRO A 148 -16.66 -2.51 -9.88
N VAL A 149 -15.72 -3.16 -9.19
CA VAL A 149 -15.74 -3.28 -7.71
C VAL A 149 -15.12 -2.09 -6.99
N MET A 150 -14.60 -1.10 -7.74
CA MET A 150 -13.91 0.04 -7.16
C MET A 150 -14.86 1.18 -6.82
N ASN A 151 -14.89 1.52 -5.52
CA ASN A 151 -15.74 2.59 -5.02
C ASN A 151 -15.02 3.94 -4.95
N ARG A 152 -13.70 3.95 -4.81
CA ARG A 152 -12.89 5.17 -4.67
C ARG A 152 -11.60 5.06 -5.48
N PRO A 153 -11.17 6.14 -6.15
CA PRO A 153 -9.92 6.17 -6.91
C PRO A 153 -8.66 6.25 -6.04
N PHE A 154 -8.81 6.18 -4.72
CA PHE A 154 -7.71 6.29 -3.76
C PHE A 154 -7.98 5.47 -2.50
N GLN A 155 -6.90 5.17 -1.78
CA GLN A 155 -6.89 4.54 -0.47
C GLN A 155 -6.08 5.42 0.49
N ASP A 156 -6.69 5.71 1.63
CA ASP A 156 -6.04 6.44 2.72
C ASP A 156 -5.65 5.47 3.83
N THR A 157 -4.47 5.68 4.39
CA THR A 157 -3.94 4.96 5.56
C THR A 157 -3.56 5.99 6.58
N ILE A 158 -4.10 5.84 7.80
CA ILE A 158 -3.74 6.67 8.94
C ILE A 158 -3.50 5.72 10.11
N PHE A 159 -2.36 5.86 10.76
CA PHE A 159 -2.11 5.20 12.04
C PHE A 159 -1.36 6.12 12.99
N THR A 160 -1.53 5.85 14.27
CA THR A 160 -0.79 6.52 15.34
C THR A 160 -0.21 5.47 16.25
N ALA A 161 1.04 5.63 16.63
CA ALA A 161 1.75 4.75 17.55
C ALA A 161 2.40 5.58 18.66
N ILE A 162 2.45 5.02 19.86
CA ILE A 162 3.22 5.55 20.98
C ILE A 162 4.40 4.62 21.18
N ALA A 163 5.61 5.18 21.22
CA ALA A 163 6.85 4.44 21.39
C ALA A 163 7.59 4.93 22.64
N TYR A 164 8.24 4.01 23.34
CA TYR A 164 9.14 4.29 24.45
C TYR A 164 10.56 3.83 24.06
N ARG A 165 11.53 4.74 24.14
CA ARG A 165 12.94 4.45 23.82
C ARG A 165 13.71 4.11 25.09
N PHE A 166 13.87 2.82 25.37
CA PHE A 166 14.70 2.34 26.48
C PHE A 166 16.15 2.83 26.32
N LYS A 167 16.75 3.30 27.42
CA LYS A 167 18.19 3.56 27.53
C LYS A 167 18.92 2.33 28.05
#